data_AF-A0A1I1ENS4-F1
#
_entry.id   AF-A0A1I1ENS4-F1
#
_cell.length_a   1.000
_cell.length_b   1.000
_cell.length_c   1.000
_cell.angle_alpha   90.00
_cell.angle_beta   90.00
_cell.angle_gamma   90.00
#
_symmetry.space_group_name_H-M   'P 1'
#
loop_
_entity.id
_entity.type
_entity.pdbx_description
1 polymer ?
#
loop_
_entity_poly.entity_id
_entity_poly.type
_entity_poly.pdbx_seq_one_letter_code
_entity_poly.pdbx_strand_id
1 'polypeptide(L)'
;MSEEKNEKGRRPLWPHALALPVLVAVVWWAFHWQLSALQWLGLLLIAVVLWHAVQGRGRKRGRMGPAVRWAAAGAVVTAVLATLPLDQPWRAPWFPGSGLAGSVPDPCEVAAERAAVLVPEASAPETGGYRDIATDQRTCGWQDEQRLLYLTYRLFPWQGTDDRSVASAERAFAERREHAEAETLAIGDEAYREGRDGTRITVQARRANVVVDIKLYALDGAAPLGEAEAGDLRRLAEEAVAAVTTG
;
A
#
# COMPACT_ATOMS: atom_id res chain seq x y z
N MET A 1 14.06 -78.89 36.94
CA MET A 1 14.99 -77.94 36.30
C MET A 1 14.15 -77.01 35.46
N SER A 2 13.89 -75.81 35.97
CA SER A 2 12.97 -74.85 35.38
C SER A 2 13.74 -73.86 34.51
N GLU A 3 13.35 -73.79 33.25
CA GLU A 3 13.81 -72.82 32.25
C GLU A 3 13.06 -71.49 32.44
N GLU A 4 13.76 -70.47 32.93
CA GLU A 4 13.22 -69.12 33.09
C GLU A 4 13.58 -68.27 31.86
N LYS A 5 12.60 -68.08 30.96
CA LYS A 5 12.69 -67.24 29.76
C LYS A 5 12.75 -65.75 30.15
N ASN A 6 13.88 -65.11 29.85
CA ASN A 6 14.12 -63.69 30.10
C ASN A 6 13.81 -62.88 28.81
N GLU A 7 12.56 -62.48 28.64
CA GLU A 7 12.09 -61.71 27.48
C GLU A 7 12.30 -60.20 27.72
N LYS A 8 13.49 -59.70 27.37
CA LYS A 8 13.81 -58.27 27.37
C LYS A 8 13.03 -57.55 26.25
N GLY A 9 11.98 -56.85 26.64
CA GLY A 9 11.15 -56.01 25.77
C GLY A 9 11.95 -54.93 25.02
N ARG A 10 12.01 -55.06 23.69
CA ARG A 10 12.49 -54.01 22.78
C ARG A 10 11.48 -52.86 22.78
N ARG A 11 11.88 -51.68 23.29
CA ARG A 11 11.10 -50.45 23.15
C ARG A 11 11.21 -49.94 21.69
N PRO A 12 10.10 -49.57 21.03
CA PRO A 12 10.13 -49.07 19.66
C PRO A 12 10.75 -47.67 19.58
N LEU A 13 11.82 -47.53 18.79
CA LEU A 13 12.56 -46.28 18.51
C LEU A 13 11.82 -45.30 17.55
N TRP A 14 10.49 -45.41 17.45
CA TRP A 14 9.72 -44.81 16.36
C TRP A 14 9.38 -43.30 16.41
N PRO A 15 9.45 -42.53 17.52
CA PRO A 15 8.92 -41.16 17.48
C PRO A 15 9.88 -40.11 16.85
N HIS A 16 11.16 -40.43 16.61
CA HIS A 16 12.13 -39.44 16.14
C HIS A 16 12.21 -39.29 14.61
N ALA A 17 11.84 -40.33 13.84
CA ALA A 17 12.00 -40.34 12.39
C ALA A 17 11.05 -39.37 11.65
N LEU A 18 9.89 -39.05 12.23
CA LEU A 18 8.90 -38.14 11.63
C LEU A 18 9.04 -36.68 12.07
N ALA A 19 9.74 -36.40 13.17
CA ALA A 19 9.83 -35.04 13.71
C ALA A 19 10.76 -34.13 12.88
N LEU A 20 11.86 -34.69 12.38
CA LEU A 20 12.86 -33.97 11.58
C LEU A 20 12.33 -33.40 10.26
N PRO A 21 11.64 -34.16 9.39
CA PRO A 21 11.15 -33.61 8.12
C PRO A 21 10.07 -32.55 8.29
N VAL A 22 9.23 -32.66 9.32
CA VAL A 22 8.22 -31.62 9.65
C VAL A 22 8.90 -30.33 10.09
N LEU A 23 9.94 -30.43 10.92
CA LEU A 23 10.68 -29.26 11.40
C LEU A 23 11.42 -28.55 10.26
N VAL A 24 12.01 -29.31 9.33
CA VAL A 24 12.64 -28.77 8.12
C VAL A 24 11.62 -28.07 7.21
N ALA A 25 10.44 -28.64 7.01
CA ALA A 25 9.39 -28.02 6.21
C ALA A 25 8.87 -26.71 6.83
N VAL A 26 8.70 -26.68 8.16
CA VAL A 26 8.27 -25.46 8.89
C VAL A 26 9.35 -24.38 8.82
N VAL A 27 10.62 -24.74 8.99
CA VAL A 27 11.74 -23.78 8.91
C VAL A 27 11.89 -23.22 7.49
N TRP A 28 11.76 -24.07 6.46
CA TRP A 28 11.83 -23.64 5.07
C TRP A 28 10.65 -22.73 4.68
N TRP A 29 9.43 -23.08 5.11
CA TRP A 29 8.24 -22.23 4.92
C TRP A 29 8.38 -20.87 5.63
N ALA A 30 8.85 -20.86 6.88
CA ALA A 30 9.08 -19.65 7.66
C ALA A 30 10.17 -18.73 7.05
N PHE A 31 11.23 -19.33 6.51
CA PHE A 31 12.30 -18.59 5.82
C PHE A 31 11.81 -17.99 4.49
N HIS A 32 10.99 -18.73 3.74
CA HIS A 32 10.44 -18.27 2.47
C HIS A 32 9.51 -17.04 2.63
N TRP A 33 8.82 -16.92 3.77
CA TRP A 33 7.92 -15.81 4.08
C TRP A 33 8.55 -14.66 4.88
N GLN A 34 9.87 -14.64 5.05
CA GLN A 34 10.60 -13.60 5.80
C GLN A 34 9.98 -13.30 7.19
N LEU A 35 9.58 -14.34 7.92
CA LEU A 35 8.99 -14.14 9.25
C LEU A 35 9.95 -13.32 10.13
N SER A 36 9.43 -12.28 10.76
CA SER A 36 10.22 -11.39 11.63
C SER A 36 10.75 -12.17 12.84
N ALA A 37 11.83 -11.67 13.47
CA ALA A 37 12.42 -12.32 14.65
C ALA A 37 11.40 -12.57 15.78
N LEU A 38 10.36 -11.75 15.88
CA LEU A 38 9.26 -11.90 16.84
C LEU A 38 8.35 -13.08 16.51
N GLN A 39 8.09 -13.35 15.22
CA GLN A 39 7.31 -14.50 14.78
C GLN A 39 8.08 -15.81 15.02
N TRP A 40 9.41 -15.79 14.83
CA TRP A 40 10.28 -16.91 15.22
C TRP A 40 10.24 -17.20 16.72
N LEU A 41 10.28 -16.17 17.56
CA LEU A 41 10.13 -16.30 19.01
C LEU A 41 8.76 -16.89 19.40
N GLY A 42 7.69 -16.44 18.74
CA GLY A 42 6.34 -16.99 18.94
C GLY A 42 6.24 -18.48 18.60
N LEU A 43 6.79 -18.88 17.44
CA LEU A 43 6.83 -20.28 17.01
C LEU A 43 7.67 -21.15 17.95
N LEU A 44 8.82 -20.64 18.43
CA LEU A 44 9.65 -21.33 19.41
C LEU A 44 8.90 -21.54 20.74
N LEU A 45 8.19 -20.54 21.23
CA LEU A 45 7.36 -20.66 22.42
C LEU A 45 6.26 -21.72 22.26
N ILE A 46 5.56 -21.72 21.12
CA ILE A 46 4.54 -22.73 20.81
C ILE A 46 5.18 -24.13 20.76
N ALA A 47 6.33 -24.27 20.10
CA ALA A 47 7.06 -25.54 20.03
C ALA A 47 7.49 -26.04 21.40
N VAL A 48 7.97 -25.16 22.29
CA VAL A 48 8.33 -25.50 23.69
C VAL A 48 7.09 -25.95 24.48
N VAL A 49 5.97 -25.25 24.36
CA VAL A 49 4.71 -25.63 25.03
C VAL A 49 4.22 -26.99 24.54
N LEU A 50 4.23 -27.23 23.22
CA LEU A 50 3.85 -28.51 22.62
C LEU A 50 4.81 -29.63 23.03
N TRP A 51 6.11 -29.36 23.06
CA TRP A 51 7.12 -30.32 23.52
C TRP A 51 6.87 -30.75 24.97
N HIS A 52 6.62 -29.80 25.87
CA HIS A 52 6.29 -30.11 27.27
C HIS A 52 4.95 -30.86 27.39
N ALA A 53 3.95 -30.51 26.57
CA ALA A 53 2.68 -31.23 26.53
C ALA A 53 2.84 -32.70 26.06
N VAL A 54 3.75 -32.96 25.13
CA VAL A 54 4.04 -34.31 24.61
C VAL A 54 4.88 -35.12 25.60
N GLN A 55 5.93 -34.54 26.19
CA GLN A 55 6.73 -35.23 27.21
C GLN A 55 5.92 -35.58 28.47
N GLY A 56 4.87 -34.81 28.78
CA GLY A 56 3.93 -35.12 29.86
C GLY A 56 3.10 -36.40 29.68
N ARG A 57 3.10 -37.05 28.51
CA ARG A 57 2.28 -38.26 28.27
C ARG A 57 2.81 -39.55 28.91
N GLY A 58 4.04 -39.57 29.43
CA GLY A 58 4.68 -40.76 30.00
C GLY A 58 4.42 -41.01 31.51
N ARG A 59 3.93 -40.01 32.25
CA ARG A 59 3.57 -40.15 33.67
C ARG A 59 2.09 -39.84 33.83
N LYS A 60 1.31 -40.82 34.29
CA LYS A 60 -0.11 -40.78 34.72
C LYS A 60 -0.86 -39.52 34.31
N ARG A 61 -1.84 -39.63 33.39
CA ARG A 61 -2.81 -38.60 32.93
C ARG A 61 -3.32 -37.69 34.07
N GLY A 62 -2.49 -36.76 34.53
CA GLY A 62 -2.91 -35.64 35.36
C GLY A 62 -3.58 -34.68 34.40
N ARG A 63 -4.87 -34.40 34.62
CA ARG A 63 -5.52 -33.24 34.01
C ARG A 63 -4.54 -32.08 34.10
N MET A 64 -4.14 -31.50 32.96
CA MET A 64 -3.41 -30.24 32.96
C MET A 64 -4.15 -29.30 33.88
N GLY A 65 -3.50 -28.90 34.97
CA GLY A 65 -4.09 -28.01 35.95
C GLY A 65 -4.55 -26.73 35.26
N PRO A 66 -5.63 -26.09 35.74
CA PRO A 66 -6.18 -24.88 35.13
C PRO A 66 -5.11 -23.81 34.88
N ALA A 67 -4.09 -23.70 35.74
CA ALA A 67 -2.96 -22.78 35.60
C ALA A 67 -2.18 -22.93 34.27
N VAL A 68 -1.94 -24.15 33.79
CA VAL A 68 -1.19 -24.38 32.53
C VAL A 68 -2.00 -23.94 31.32
N ARG A 69 -3.33 -24.12 31.35
CA ARG A 69 -4.23 -23.66 30.28
C ARG A 69 -4.28 -22.14 30.21
N TRP A 70 -4.34 -21.47 31.37
CA TRP A 70 -4.30 -20.02 31.44
C TRP A 70 -2.97 -19.45 30.95
N ALA A 71 -1.84 -20.07 31.30
CA ALA A 71 -0.53 -19.65 30.80
C ALA A 71 -0.41 -19.80 29.27
N ALA A 72 -0.90 -20.90 28.70
CA ALA A 72 -0.91 -21.10 27.25
C ALA A 72 -1.83 -20.10 26.53
N ALA A 73 -3.04 -19.86 27.06
CA ALA A 73 -3.95 -18.85 26.52
C ALA A 73 -3.34 -17.43 26.59
N GLY A 74 -2.71 -17.09 27.72
CA GLY A 74 -1.99 -15.83 27.89
C GLY A 74 -0.87 -15.67 26.88
N ALA A 75 -0.06 -16.71 26.63
CA ALA A 75 1.01 -16.66 25.64
C ALA A 75 0.49 -16.44 24.21
N VAL A 76 -0.63 -17.08 23.83
CA VAL A 76 -1.26 -16.87 22.52
C VAL A 76 -1.80 -15.44 22.40
N VAL A 77 -2.49 -14.94 23.42
CA VAL A 77 -3.00 -13.55 23.44
C VAL A 77 -1.86 -12.55 23.33
N THR A 78 -0.78 -12.73 24.10
CA THR A 78 0.41 -11.87 24.02
C THR A 78 1.08 -11.94 22.65
N ALA A 79 1.17 -13.11 22.03
CA ALA A 79 1.73 -13.25 20.68
C ALA A 79 0.87 -12.51 19.63
N VAL A 80 -0.47 -12.65 19.69
CA VAL A 80 -1.39 -11.94 18.79
C VAL A 80 -1.33 -10.43 19.01
N LEU A 81 -1.30 -9.98 20.27
CA LEU A 81 -1.15 -8.57 20.62
C LEU A 81 0.21 -8.00 20.20
N ALA A 82 1.28 -8.81 20.23
CA ALA A 82 2.60 -8.40 19.78
C ALA A 82 2.69 -8.31 18.24
N THR A 83 1.85 -9.03 17.50
CA THR A 83 1.80 -8.96 16.02
C THR A 83 0.87 -7.89 15.48
N LEU A 84 -0.20 -7.51 16.19
CA LEU A 84 -1.14 -6.45 15.76
C LEU A 84 -0.50 -5.08 15.44
N PRO A 85 0.48 -4.57 16.19
CA PRO A 85 1.13 -3.29 15.84
C PRO A 85 2.02 -3.38 14.60
N LEU A 86 2.29 -4.58 14.06
CA LEU A 86 3.14 -4.75 12.88
C LEU A 86 2.41 -4.52 11.56
N ASP A 87 1.08 -4.50 11.51
CA ASP A 87 0.38 -4.21 10.25
C ASP A 87 -0.43 -2.90 10.29
N GLN A 88 -0.53 -2.26 11.47
CA GLN A 88 -1.26 -0.99 11.73
C GLN A 88 -2.44 -0.77 10.77
N PRO A 89 -3.43 -1.68 10.76
CA PRO A 89 -4.48 -1.69 9.74
C PRO A 89 -5.28 -0.38 9.69
N TRP A 90 -5.34 0.36 10.80
CA TRP A 90 -5.97 1.69 10.86
C TRP A 90 -5.27 2.76 10.02
N ARG A 91 -4.06 2.49 9.54
CA ARG A 91 -3.33 3.33 8.57
C ARG A 91 -3.50 2.88 7.13
N ALA A 92 -4.13 1.73 6.89
CA ALA A 92 -4.34 1.24 5.54
C ALA A 92 -5.50 2.01 4.86
N PRO A 93 -5.46 2.20 3.54
CA PRO A 93 -6.43 3.05 2.83
C PRO A 93 -7.87 2.50 2.81
N TRP A 94 -8.04 1.20 3.11
CA TRP A 94 -9.36 0.58 3.24
C TRP A 94 -9.97 0.79 4.64
N PHE A 95 -9.21 1.30 5.61
CA PHE A 95 -9.69 1.51 6.97
C PHE A 95 -10.35 2.89 7.11
N PRO A 96 -11.53 2.97 7.75
CA PRO A 96 -12.24 4.23 7.94
C PRO A 96 -11.42 5.28 8.72
N GLY A 97 -11.32 6.48 8.18
CA GLY A 97 -10.59 7.61 8.75
C GLY A 97 -9.07 7.54 8.60
N SER A 98 -8.56 6.64 7.75
CA SER A 98 -7.13 6.58 7.43
C SER A 98 -6.62 7.87 6.77
N GLY A 99 -7.51 8.58 6.07
CA GLY A 99 -7.14 9.77 5.31
C GLY A 99 -6.27 9.48 4.08
N LEU A 100 -6.10 8.20 3.70
CA LEU A 100 -5.35 7.78 2.53
C LEU A 100 -6.28 7.40 1.39
N ALA A 101 -5.86 7.69 0.17
CA ALA A 101 -6.50 7.18 -1.04
C ALA A 101 -6.01 5.74 -1.30
N GLY A 102 -6.96 4.82 -1.49
CA GLY A 102 -6.68 3.45 -1.91
C GLY A 102 -6.63 3.26 -3.42
N SER A 103 -7.18 4.21 -4.17
CA SER A 103 -7.22 4.22 -5.63
C SER A 103 -7.39 5.66 -6.13
N VAL A 104 -7.18 5.86 -7.44
CA VAL A 104 -7.43 7.14 -8.10
C VAL A 104 -8.59 7.00 -9.10
N PRO A 105 -9.39 8.06 -9.31
CA PRO A 105 -10.45 8.03 -10.31
C PRO A 105 -9.89 7.90 -11.72
N ASP A 106 -10.76 7.59 -12.69
CA ASP A 106 -10.37 7.60 -14.10
C ASP A 106 -10.12 9.05 -14.57
N PRO A 107 -8.90 9.41 -15.00
CA PRO A 107 -8.62 10.76 -15.49
C PRO A 107 -9.46 11.14 -16.71
N CYS A 108 -9.83 10.19 -17.58
CA CYS A 108 -10.62 10.49 -18.76
C CYS A 108 -12.07 10.88 -18.39
N GLU A 109 -12.67 10.18 -17.43
CA GLU A 109 -14.03 10.49 -16.97
C GLU A 109 -14.07 11.83 -16.23
N VAL A 110 -13.10 12.08 -15.36
CA VAL A 110 -13.02 13.32 -14.57
C VAL A 110 -12.90 14.56 -15.47
N ALA A 111 -12.07 14.51 -16.51
CA ALA A 111 -11.81 15.70 -17.31
C ALA A 111 -12.72 15.83 -18.53
N ALA A 112 -13.59 14.87 -18.84
CA ALA A 112 -14.34 14.81 -20.10
C ALA A 112 -15.07 16.13 -20.44
N GLU A 113 -15.81 16.70 -19.50
CA GLU A 113 -16.58 17.93 -19.72
C GLU A 113 -15.66 19.15 -19.95
N ARG A 114 -14.57 19.27 -19.18
CA ARG A 114 -13.63 20.40 -19.30
C ARG A 114 -12.72 20.25 -20.52
N ALA A 115 -12.35 19.04 -20.88
CA ALA A 115 -11.57 18.75 -22.06
C ALA A 115 -12.30 19.21 -23.33
N ALA A 116 -13.63 19.02 -23.41
CA ALA A 116 -14.44 19.50 -24.52
C ALA A 116 -14.45 21.04 -24.67
N VAL A 117 -14.12 21.79 -23.61
CA VAL A 117 -13.98 23.25 -23.65
C VAL A 117 -12.54 23.65 -23.97
N LEU A 118 -11.57 23.01 -23.34
CA LEU A 118 -10.15 23.35 -23.45
C LEU A 118 -9.54 22.90 -24.79
N VAL A 119 -10.00 21.77 -25.33
CA VAL A 119 -9.52 21.12 -26.56
C VAL A 119 -10.74 20.64 -27.37
N PRO A 120 -11.53 21.56 -27.96
CA PRO A 120 -12.88 21.27 -28.48
C PRO A 120 -12.89 20.34 -29.70
N GLU A 121 -11.80 20.30 -30.46
CA GLU A 121 -11.65 19.45 -31.65
C GLU A 121 -10.79 18.22 -31.36
N ALA A 122 -10.65 17.86 -30.07
CA ALA A 122 -9.85 16.72 -29.67
C ALA A 122 -10.32 15.45 -30.36
N SER A 123 -9.33 14.66 -30.81
CA SER A 123 -9.56 13.25 -31.12
C SER A 123 -9.92 12.45 -29.84
N ALA A 124 -10.24 11.17 -30.01
CA ALA A 124 -10.55 10.31 -28.86
C ALA A 124 -9.41 10.34 -27.84
N PRO A 125 -9.72 10.41 -26.53
CA PRO A 125 -8.68 10.56 -25.51
C PRO A 125 -7.69 9.41 -25.52
N GLU A 126 -6.41 9.74 -25.35
CA GLU A 126 -5.35 8.77 -25.19
C GLU A 126 -5.17 8.42 -23.71
N THR A 127 -5.41 7.17 -23.35
CA THR A 127 -5.13 6.65 -22.02
C THR A 127 -3.68 6.20 -21.92
N GLY A 128 -3.01 6.57 -20.83
CA GLY A 128 -1.66 6.11 -20.51
C GLY A 128 -1.50 5.88 -19.02
N GLY A 129 -0.30 5.44 -18.63
CA GLY A 129 0.00 5.20 -17.24
C GLY A 129 1.24 4.37 -17.05
N TYR A 130 1.72 4.36 -15.83
CA TYR A 130 2.85 3.55 -15.41
C TYR A 130 2.61 3.09 -13.99
N ARG A 131 2.80 1.80 -13.73
CA ARG A 131 2.63 1.21 -12.41
C ARG A 131 3.89 0.48 -12.01
N ASP A 132 4.45 0.89 -10.88
CA ASP A 132 5.51 0.17 -10.19
C ASP A 132 5.18 -0.02 -8.70
N ILE A 133 6.16 -0.48 -7.93
CA ILE A 133 6.00 -0.74 -6.49
C ILE A 133 5.85 0.59 -5.71
N ALA A 134 6.46 1.67 -6.19
CA ALA A 134 6.51 2.96 -5.50
C ALA A 134 5.35 3.89 -5.87
N THR A 135 4.72 3.67 -7.02
CA THR A 135 3.77 4.59 -7.64
C THR A 135 2.83 3.89 -8.61
N ASP A 136 1.56 4.28 -8.57
CA ASP A 136 0.56 3.96 -9.60
C ASP A 136 0.14 5.26 -10.29
N GLN A 137 0.53 5.41 -11.56
CA GLN A 137 0.24 6.57 -12.38
C GLN A 137 -0.82 6.23 -13.43
N ARG A 138 -1.86 7.08 -13.51
CA ARG A 138 -2.87 7.06 -14.57
C ARG A 138 -2.94 8.41 -15.25
N THR A 139 -2.91 8.40 -16.58
CA THR A 139 -2.90 9.62 -17.40
C THR A 139 -3.98 9.52 -18.47
N CYS A 140 -4.65 10.63 -18.73
CA CYS A 140 -5.48 10.80 -19.93
C CYS A 140 -5.03 12.06 -20.68
N GLY A 141 -4.99 11.97 -22.00
CA GLY A 141 -4.60 13.07 -22.89
C GLY A 141 -5.67 13.38 -23.93
N TRP A 142 -5.85 14.65 -24.25
CA TRP A 142 -6.68 15.15 -25.34
C TRP A 142 -5.85 16.06 -26.22
N GLN A 143 -5.90 15.84 -27.53
CA GLN A 143 -5.12 16.61 -28.49
C GLN A 143 -5.95 16.95 -29.72
N ASP A 144 -5.88 18.22 -30.13
CA ASP A 144 -6.28 18.72 -31.44
C ASP A 144 -5.06 19.36 -32.16
N GLU A 145 -5.30 20.05 -33.28
CA GLU A 145 -4.21 20.70 -34.04
C GLU A 145 -3.56 21.88 -33.29
N GLN A 146 -4.22 22.44 -32.29
CA GLN A 146 -3.85 23.69 -31.63
C GLN A 146 -3.43 23.50 -30.17
N ARG A 147 -3.93 22.45 -29.50
CA ARG A 147 -3.85 22.30 -28.05
C ARG A 147 -3.67 20.85 -27.63
N LEU A 148 -3.01 20.70 -26.49
CA LEU A 148 -2.77 19.41 -25.84
C LEU A 148 -3.04 19.53 -24.34
N LEU A 149 -3.96 18.72 -23.83
CA LEU A 149 -4.33 18.65 -22.42
C LEU A 149 -3.96 17.27 -21.86
N TYR A 150 -3.31 17.24 -20.69
CA TYR A 150 -3.12 16.03 -19.91
C TYR A 150 -3.67 16.20 -18.50
N LEU A 151 -4.37 15.18 -18.00
CA LEU A 151 -4.65 14.98 -16.58
C LEU A 151 -3.94 13.70 -16.12
N THR A 152 -3.11 13.81 -15.09
CA THR A 152 -2.35 12.70 -14.52
C THR A 152 -2.58 12.60 -13.01
N TYR A 153 -2.98 11.42 -12.56
CA TYR A 153 -2.95 11.02 -11.17
C TYR A 153 -1.70 10.20 -10.88
N ARG A 154 -1.00 10.51 -9.80
CA ARG A 154 0.10 9.72 -9.25
C ARG A 154 -0.26 9.33 -7.82
N LEU A 155 -0.63 8.07 -7.63
CA LEU A 155 -0.88 7.47 -6.33
C LEU A 155 0.41 6.90 -5.76
N PHE A 156 0.72 7.26 -4.53
CA PHE A 156 1.79 6.64 -3.75
C PHE A 156 1.14 5.59 -2.84
N PRO A 157 1.16 4.30 -3.20
CA PRO A 157 0.41 3.27 -2.47
C PRO A 157 0.96 3.07 -1.06
N TRP A 158 0.07 2.70 -0.15
CA TRP A 158 0.44 2.25 1.20
C TRP A 158 1.27 0.96 1.11
N GLN A 159 2.40 0.91 1.80
CA GLN A 159 3.37 -0.20 1.73
C GLN A 159 3.51 -0.98 3.05
N GLY A 160 2.55 -0.87 3.98
CA GLY A 160 2.60 -1.61 5.25
C GLY A 160 3.00 -0.77 6.45
N THR A 161 3.73 -1.39 7.37
CA THR A 161 4.07 -0.88 8.70
C THR A 161 4.89 0.41 8.68
N ASP A 162 5.79 0.53 7.71
CA ASP A 162 6.69 1.67 7.51
C ASP A 162 6.16 2.60 6.42
N ASP A 163 4.85 2.84 6.41
CA ASP A 163 4.21 3.64 5.38
C ASP A 163 4.83 5.03 5.26
N ARG A 164 5.24 5.37 4.03
CA ARG A 164 5.75 6.68 3.64
C ARG A 164 4.93 7.26 2.49
N SER A 165 3.74 6.74 2.22
CA SER A 165 2.88 7.15 1.11
C SER A 165 2.70 8.66 1.01
N VAL A 166 2.22 9.29 2.09
CA VAL A 166 2.01 10.75 2.19
C VAL A 166 3.31 11.52 2.05
N ALA A 167 4.34 11.16 2.84
CA ALA A 167 5.65 11.82 2.78
C ALA A 167 6.33 11.68 1.39
N SER A 168 6.02 10.62 0.65
CA SER A 168 6.53 10.42 -0.71
C SER A 168 5.76 11.26 -1.72
N ALA A 169 4.44 11.38 -1.55
CA ALA A 169 3.62 12.32 -2.31
C ALA A 169 4.04 13.78 -2.07
N GLU A 170 4.26 14.17 -0.81
CA GLU A 170 4.79 15.48 -0.42
C GLU A 170 6.15 15.76 -1.06
N ARG A 171 7.09 14.80 -0.99
CA ARG A 171 8.41 14.96 -1.62
C ARG A 171 8.29 15.09 -3.14
N ALA A 172 7.49 14.25 -3.79
CA ALA A 172 7.29 14.27 -5.23
C ALA A 172 6.56 15.55 -5.71
N PHE A 173 5.72 16.14 -4.86
CA PHE A 173 5.09 17.44 -5.10
C PHE A 173 6.11 18.58 -4.94
N ALA A 174 6.89 18.58 -3.86
CA ALA A 174 7.89 19.61 -3.56
C ALA A 174 9.02 19.67 -4.61
N GLU A 175 9.51 18.51 -5.07
CA GLU A 175 10.59 18.43 -6.07
C GLU A 175 10.25 19.17 -7.38
N ARG A 176 8.97 19.15 -7.79
CA ARG A 176 8.54 19.89 -8.98
C ARG A 176 8.33 21.38 -8.74
N ARG A 177 7.97 21.77 -7.51
CA ARG A 177 7.80 23.18 -7.13
C ARG A 177 9.12 23.93 -7.11
N GLU A 178 10.22 23.30 -6.66
CA GLU A 178 11.51 23.97 -6.45
C GLU A 178 12.09 24.62 -7.71
N HIS A 179 11.68 24.17 -8.90
CA HIS A 179 12.21 24.63 -10.17
C HIS A 179 11.33 25.67 -10.90
N ALA A 180 10.20 26.08 -10.33
CA ALA A 180 9.24 26.95 -11.00
C ALA A 180 8.86 28.19 -10.15
N GLU A 181 8.83 29.36 -10.79
CA GLU A 181 8.11 30.51 -10.23
C GLU A 181 6.60 30.23 -10.32
N ALA A 182 6.04 29.69 -9.24
CA ALA A 182 4.67 29.20 -9.20
C ALA A 182 3.79 30.00 -8.22
N GLU A 183 2.55 30.23 -8.61
CA GLU A 183 1.51 30.81 -7.77
C GLU A 183 0.85 29.73 -6.91
N THR A 184 0.70 29.96 -5.62
CA THR A 184 0.00 29.02 -4.72
C THR A 184 -1.52 29.12 -4.89
N LEU A 185 -2.20 27.98 -4.97
CA LEU A 185 -3.66 27.89 -5.09
C LEU A 185 -4.27 27.23 -3.85
N ALA A 186 -5.50 27.60 -3.51
CA ALA A 186 -6.27 26.99 -2.42
C ALA A 186 -7.09 25.77 -2.94
N ILE A 187 -6.40 24.71 -3.36
CA ILE A 187 -7.01 23.48 -3.87
C ILE A 187 -6.38 22.27 -3.17
N GLY A 188 -7.19 21.37 -2.63
CA GLY A 188 -6.70 20.18 -1.91
C GLY A 188 -5.94 20.53 -0.63
N ASP A 189 -4.92 19.74 -0.33
CA ASP A 189 -4.02 20.00 0.79
C ASP A 189 -3.00 21.09 0.41
N GLU A 190 -2.49 21.00 -0.82
CA GLU A 190 -1.52 21.93 -1.41
C GLU A 190 -1.73 22.00 -2.92
N ALA A 191 -1.62 23.18 -3.52
CA ALA A 191 -1.63 23.32 -4.96
C ALA A 191 -0.83 24.53 -5.43
N TYR A 192 -0.33 24.45 -6.66
CA TYR A 192 0.29 25.58 -7.33
C TYR A 192 -0.01 25.59 -8.83
N ARG A 193 0.12 26.77 -9.42
CA ARG A 193 -0.01 27.05 -10.85
C ARG A 193 1.30 27.59 -11.39
N GLU A 194 1.69 27.08 -12.54
CA GLU A 194 2.80 27.59 -13.35
C GLU A 194 2.26 27.91 -14.75
N GLY A 195 2.66 29.04 -15.33
CA GLY A 195 2.26 29.38 -16.70
C GLY A 195 2.58 30.84 -17.03
N ARG A 196 3.83 31.10 -17.40
CA ARG A 196 4.35 32.47 -17.56
C ARG A 196 4.41 32.95 -19.01
N ASP A 197 4.55 32.02 -19.95
CA ASP A 197 4.92 32.30 -21.33
C ASP A 197 3.75 32.14 -22.31
N GLY A 198 2.55 31.81 -21.82
CA GLY A 198 1.37 31.58 -22.64
C GLY A 198 1.43 30.33 -23.52
N THR A 199 2.52 29.54 -23.47
CA THR A 199 2.64 28.29 -24.23
C THR A 199 2.21 27.08 -23.41
N ARG A 200 2.32 27.19 -22.08
CA ARG A 200 1.97 26.13 -21.14
C ARG A 200 1.34 26.69 -19.88
N ILE A 201 0.26 26.06 -19.43
CA ILE A 201 -0.27 26.21 -18.07
C ILE A 201 -0.24 24.85 -17.40
N THR A 202 0.43 24.76 -16.26
CA THR A 202 0.47 23.58 -15.40
C THR A 202 -0.23 23.91 -14.08
N VAL A 203 -1.16 23.07 -13.66
CA VAL A 203 -1.68 23.07 -12.30
C VAL A 203 -1.31 21.75 -11.65
N GLN A 204 -0.57 21.83 -10.54
CA GLN A 204 -0.30 20.67 -9.70
C GLN A 204 -1.01 20.84 -8.37
N ALA A 205 -1.67 19.78 -7.92
CA ALA A 205 -2.32 19.72 -6.62
C ALA A 205 -2.01 18.41 -5.90
N ARG A 206 -2.13 18.40 -4.59
CA ARG A 206 -1.95 17.24 -3.73
C ARG A 206 -3.17 17.06 -2.85
N ARG A 207 -3.57 15.80 -2.68
CA ARG A 207 -4.56 15.38 -1.67
C ARG A 207 -4.13 14.03 -1.11
N ALA A 208 -3.87 13.99 0.20
CA ALA A 208 -3.31 12.82 0.87
C ALA A 208 -2.04 12.30 0.16
N ASN A 209 -2.00 11.01 -0.15
CA ASN A 209 -0.94 10.30 -0.88
C ASN A 209 -1.11 10.33 -2.41
N VAL A 210 -1.87 11.29 -2.95
CA VAL A 210 -2.09 11.47 -4.40
C VAL A 210 -1.60 12.83 -4.85
N VAL A 211 -0.82 12.84 -5.94
CA VAL A 211 -0.47 14.06 -6.68
C VAL A 211 -1.25 14.09 -7.98
N VAL A 212 -1.92 15.21 -8.23
CA VAL A 212 -2.67 15.52 -9.44
C VAL A 212 -1.85 16.52 -10.26
N ASP A 213 -1.59 16.19 -11.52
CA ASP A 213 -0.83 17.04 -12.45
C ASP A 213 -1.67 17.27 -13.70
N ILE A 214 -1.98 18.52 -13.98
CA ILE A 214 -2.77 18.94 -15.13
C ILE A 214 -1.92 19.89 -15.97
N LYS A 215 -1.80 19.61 -17.26
CA LYS A 215 -1.01 20.42 -18.18
C LYS A 215 -1.81 20.73 -19.42
N LEU A 216 -1.88 22.00 -19.76
CA LEU A 216 -2.40 22.49 -21.02
C LEU A 216 -1.28 23.16 -21.80
N TYR A 217 -1.13 22.78 -23.06
CA TYR A 217 -0.16 23.32 -23.99
C TYR A 217 -0.88 23.97 -25.17
N ALA A 218 -0.39 25.13 -25.61
CA ALA A 218 -0.62 25.63 -26.95
C ALA A 218 0.46 25.06 -27.87
N LEU A 219 0.05 24.43 -28.97
CA LEU A 219 0.96 23.85 -29.97
C LEU A 219 1.51 24.93 -30.91
N ASP A 220 2.50 24.58 -31.71
CA ASP A 220 3.18 25.52 -32.61
C ASP A 220 2.18 26.20 -33.57
N GLY A 221 2.15 27.53 -33.53
CA GLY A 221 1.26 28.36 -34.35
C GLY A 221 -0.12 28.63 -33.73
N ALA A 222 -0.43 28.04 -32.57
CA ALA A 222 -1.67 28.29 -31.85
C ALA A 222 -1.67 29.64 -31.12
N ALA A 223 -2.86 30.13 -30.82
CA ALA A 223 -3.03 31.31 -29.97
C ALA A 223 -2.49 31.05 -28.55
N PRO A 224 -1.80 32.03 -27.92
CA PRO A 224 -1.34 31.90 -26.54
C PRO A 224 -2.49 31.61 -25.56
N LEU A 225 -2.21 30.79 -24.55
CA LEU A 225 -3.13 30.50 -23.45
C LEU A 225 -3.32 31.73 -22.57
N GLY A 226 -4.57 32.07 -22.24
CA GLY A 226 -4.92 33.24 -21.45
C GLY A 226 -5.57 32.92 -20.10
N GLU A 227 -6.13 33.96 -19.48
CA GLU A 227 -6.80 33.84 -18.17
C GLU A 227 -8.08 32.98 -18.21
N ALA A 228 -8.75 32.90 -19.37
CA ALA A 228 -9.91 32.05 -19.53
C ALA A 228 -9.51 30.56 -19.42
N GLU A 229 -8.50 30.13 -20.17
CA GLU A 229 -7.95 28.78 -20.10
C GLU A 229 -7.41 28.48 -18.71
N ALA A 230 -6.74 29.44 -18.06
CA ALA A 230 -6.27 29.29 -16.70
C ALA A 230 -7.42 29.08 -15.70
N GLY A 231 -8.55 29.78 -15.88
CA GLY A 231 -9.75 29.62 -15.06
C GLY A 231 -10.45 28.27 -15.27
N ASP A 232 -10.50 27.76 -16.50
CA ASP A 232 -11.00 26.42 -16.80
C ASP A 232 -10.08 25.32 -16.26
N LEU A 233 -8.76 25.48 -16.39
CA LEU A 233 -7.78 24.53 -15.85
C LEU A 233 -7.81 24.47 -14.32
N ARG A 234 -8.03 25.61 -13.67
CA ARG A 234 -8.24 25.68 -12.21
C ARG A 234 -9.49 24.90 -11.79
N ARG A 235 -10.61 25.08 -12.49
CA ARG A 235 -11.85 24.33 -12.22
C ARG A 235 -11.66 22.83 -12.40
N LEU A 236 -10.98 22.42 -13.47
CA LEU A 236 -10.61 21.02 -13.68
C LEU A 236 -9.74 20.49 -12.52
N ALA A 237 -8.80 21.28 -12.01
CA ALA A 237 -8.00 20.88 -10.84
C ALA A 237 -8.84 20.71 -9.57
N GLU A 238 -9.79 21.61 -9.32
CA GLU A 238 -10.73 21.51 -8.21
C GLU A 238 -11.60 20.24 -8.31
N GLU A 239 -12.16 19.99 -9.49
CA GLU A 239 -12.96 18.78 -9.80
C GLU A 239 -12.12 17.49 -9.64
N ALA A 240 -10.92 17.47 -10.20
CA ALA A 240 -10.01 16.32 -10.16
C ALA A 240 -9.53 15.98 -8.75
N VAL A 241 -9.26 17.00 -7.92
CA VAL A 241 -8.89 16.80 -6.52
C VAL A 241 -10.09 16.38 -5.69
N ALA A 242 -11.28 16.93 -5.94
CA ALA A 242 -12.51 16.56 -5.24
C ALA A 242 -12.85 15.07 -5.46
N ALA A 243 -12.59 14.55 -6.66
CA ALA A 243 -12.83 13.16 -7.05
C ALA A 243 -11.92 12.14 -6.36
N VAL A 244 -10.79 12.55 -5.76
CA VAL A 244 -9.94 11.65 -4.97
C VAL A 244 -10.64 11.31 -3.66
N THR A 245 -10.98 10.02 -3.50
CA THR A 245 -11.63 9.49 -2.29
C THR A 245 -10.59 8.95 -1.32
N THR A 246 -10.80 9.21 -0.03
CA THR A 246 -9.93 8.74 1.06
C THR A 246 -10.74 7.91 2.05
N GLY A 247 -10.11 6.90 2.64
CA GLY A 247 -10.72 6.03 3.66
C GLY A 247 -11.04 6.74 4.95
#